data_AF-A0A821WQT0-F1
#
_entry.id   AF-A0A821WQT0-F1
#
_cell.length_a   1.000
_cell.length_b   1.000
_cell.length_c   1.000
_cell.angle_alpha   90.00
_cell.angle_beta   90.00
_cell.angle_gamma   90.00
#
_symmetry.space_group_name_H-M   'P 1'
#
loop_
_entity.id
_entity.type
_entity.pdbx_description
1 polymer ?
#
loop_
_entity_poly.entity_id
_entity_poly.type
_entity_poly.pdbx_seq_one_letter_code
_entity_poly.pdbx_strand_id
1 'polypeptide(L)'
;MALSNHVAFYQAGENPHGDVLVLIRKDIPATRVSCSLPNVCVIDLLLSEPTRLVAIFAPESKTWRWSELTNLTNNRCIIMGDFNVDIEKDGEKGDQLLEWIDSCHLRPVVPDSNTSLRSNRTIDYALTTGIDLTIQTYEEITNSDHKPLIGIFTDNDAKK
;
A
#
# COMPACT_ATOMS: atom_id res chain seq x y z
N MET A 1 -7.49 -19.39 15.31
CA MET A 1 -6.74 -18.71 16.39
C MET A 1 -5.37 -18.26 15.88
N ALA A 2 -5.32 -17.49 14.77
CA ALA A 2 -4.08 -17.02 14.13
C ALA A 2 -3.86 -15.50 14.28
N LEU A 3 -4.92 -14.74 14.57
CA LEU A 3 -4.89 -13.28 14.71
C LEU A 3 -4.37 -12.82 16.09
N SER A 4 -4.29 -13.71 17.10
CA SER A 4 -3.87 -13.37 18.47
C SER A 4 -2.43 -12.87 18.57
N ASN A 5 -1.60 -13.18 17.57
CA ASN A 5 -0.19 -12.75 17.50
C ASN A 5 0.00 -11.43 16.72
N HIS A 6 -1.08 -10.71 16.43
CA HIS A 6 -1.03 -9.45 15.70
C HIS A 6 -1.58 -8.28 16.53
N VAL A 7 -1.08 -7.09 16.23
CA VAL A 7 -1.68 -5.80 16.56
C VAL A 7 -2.43 -5.32 15.32
N ALA A 8 -3.67 -4.90 15.51
CA ALA A 8 -4.53 -4.41 14.44
C ALA A 8 -4.55 -2.88 14.41
N PHE A 9 -4.29 -2.30 13.23
CA PHE A 9 -4.46 -0.88 12.95
C PHE A 9 -5.54 -0.72 11.90
N TYR A 10 -6.63 -0.06 12.27
CA TYR A 10 -7.81 0.11 11.42
C TYR A 10 -7.98 1.57 11.02
N GLN A 11 -8.42 1.81 9.79
CA GLN A 11 -8.91 3.09 9.30
C GLN A 11 -10.22 2.86 8.58
N ALA A 12 -11.27 3.56 9.00
CA ALA A 12 -12.55 3.54 8.31
C ALA A 12 -12.44 4.20 6.92
N GLY A 13 -13.13 3.61 5.95
CA GLY A 13 -13.34 4.19 4.63
C GLY A 13 -14.49 5.18 4.60
N GLU A 14 -14.69 5.81 3.44
CA GLU A 14 -15.88 6.65 3.17
C GLU A 14 -17.15 5.84 2.86
N ASN A 15 -17.02 4.53 2.64
CA ASN A 15 -18.13 3.63 2.35
C ASN A 15 -17.96 2.29 3.11
N PRO A 16 -19.03 1.48 3.23
CA PRO A 16 -19.00 0.23 4.01
C PRO A 16 -18.03 -0.86 3.51
N HIS A 17 -17.38 -0.65 2.35
CA HIS A 17 -16.52 -1.64 1.70
C HIS A 17 -15.07 -1.15 1.51
N GLY A 18 -14.74 0.05 2.00
CA GLY A 18 -13.45 0.70 1.73
C GLY A 18 -12.52 0.81 2.93
N ASP A 19 -12.79 0.07 3.99
CA ASP A 19 -11.96 0.10 5.20
C ASP A 19 -10.56 -0.47 4.93
N VAL A 20 -9.57 0.05 5.66
CA VAL A 20 -8.21 -0.48 5.65
C VAL A 20 -7.89 -1.08 7.01
N LEU A 21 -7.48 -2.35 7.00
CA LEU A 21 -6.98 -3.06 8.18
C LEU A 21 -5.55 -3.51 7.91
N VAL A 22 -4.63 -3.10 8.78
CA VAL A 22 -3.25 -3.60 8.79
C VAL A 22 -3.05 -4.45 10.03
N LEU A 23 -2.54 -5.66 9.83
CA LEU A 23 -2.17 -6.58 10.90
C LEU A 23 -0.65 -6.68 10.96
N ILE A 24 -0.06 -6.23 12.07
CA ILE A 24 1.37 -6.31 12.30
C ILE A 24 1.64 -7.37 13.37
N ARG A 25 2.58 -8.29 13.14
CA ARG A 25 2.95 -9.27 14.17
C ARG A 25 3.48 -8.54 15.41
N LYS A 26 3.14 -9.04 16.60
CA LYS A 26 3.49 -8.40 17.90
C LYS A 26 4.98 -8.27 18.16
N ASP A 27 5.81 -9.07 17.50
CA ASP A 27 7.26 -9.00 17.59
C ASP A 27 7.89 -7.96 16.66
N ILE A 28 7.10 -7.33 15.79
CA ILE A 28 7.50 -6.18 14.96
C ILE A 28 7.01 -4.91 15.67
N PRO A 29 7.90 -4.08 16.25
CA PRO A 29 7.49 -2.85 16.90
C PRO A 29 6.91 -1.87 15.88
N ALA A 30 5.73 -1.33 16.16
CA ALA A 30 5.03 -0.44 15.25
C ALA A 30 4.18 0.58 16.03
N THR A 31 4.02 1.77 15.46
CA THR A 31 3.20 2.85 16.04
C THR A 31 2.28 3.45 14.98
N ARG A 32 1.08 3.86 15.40
CA ARG A 32 0.13 4.52 14.51
C ARG A 32 0.58 5.96 14.26
N VAL A 33 0.58 6.38 13.00
CA VAL A 33 0.69 7.79 12.62
C VAL A 33 -0.72 8.37 12.50
N SER A 34 -0.93 9.54 13.08
CA SER A 34 -2.19 10.28 12.98
C SER A 34 -2.50 10.59 11.51
N CYS A 35 -3.62 10.08 11.02
CA CYS A 35 -4.10 10.30 9.66
C CYS A 35 -5.63 10.41 9.75
N SER A 36 -6.18 11.49 9.21
CA SER A 36 -7.64 11.71 9.13
C SER A 36 -8.22 11.32 7.78
N LEU A 37 -7.37 10.98 6.80
CA LEU A 37 -7.86 10.56 5.49
C LEU A 37 -8.55 9.21 5.63
N PRO A 38 -9.81 9.09 5.17
CA PRO A 38 -10.47 7.81 5.12
C PRO A 38 -9.76 6.91 4.10
N ASN A 39 -9.92 5.60 4.27
CA ASN A 39 -9.30 4.60 3.40
C ASN A 39 -7.75 4.61 3.40
N VAL A 40 -7.10 5.31 4.35
CA VAL A 40 -5.63 5.40 4.45
C VAL A 40 -5.16 5.13 5.88
N CYS A 41 -4.47 4.01 6.09
CA CYS A 41 -3.89 3.63 7.38
C CYS A 41 -2.37 3.85 7.35
N VAL A 42 -1.83 4.66 8.26
CA VAL A 42 -0.40 4.99 8.30
C VAL A 42 0.24 4.49 9.59
N ILE A 43 1.34 3.76 9.46
CA ILE A 43 2.03 3.08 10.55
C ILE A 43 3.54 3.28 10.37
N ASP A 44 4.22 3.67 11.44
CA ASP A 44 5.68 3.65 11.48
C ASP A 44 6.15 2.32 12.08
N LEU A 45 6.84 1.52 11.28
CA LEU A 45 7.53 0.30 11.69
C LEU A 45 8.89 0.70 12.28
N LEU A 46 9.12 0.37 13.55
CA LEU A 46 10.35 0.72 14.26
C LEU A 46 11.39 -0.40 14.07
N LEU A 47 11.73 -0.61 12.80
CA LEU A 47 12.79 -1.50 12.35
C LEU A 47 14.17 -0.86 12.57
N SER A 48 15.25 -1.55 12.19
CA SER A 48 16.60 -0.96 12.32
C SER A 48 16.73 0.32 11.50
N GLU A 49 16.14 0.34 10.31
CA GLU A 49 15.83 1.54 9.56
C GLU A 49 14.32 1.84 9.66
N PRO A 50 13.91 2.89 10.42
CA PRO A 50 12.52 3.25 10.57
C PRO A 50 11.81 3.38 9.22
N THR A 51 10.72 2.63 9.06
CA THR A 51 10.03 2.47 7.78
C THR A 51 8.58 2.85 7.94
N ARG A 52 8.09 3.78 7.11
CA ARG A 52 6.67 4.14 7.10
C ARG A 52 5.88 3.25 6.15
N LEU A 53 4.83 2.62 6.65
CA LEU A 53 3.84 1.88 5.86
C LEU A 53 2.57 2.73 5.74
N VAL A 54 2.17 3.03 4.52
CA VAL A 54 0.90 3.67 4.16
C VAL A 54 0.05 2.64 3.42
N ALA A 55 -0.92 2.04 4.10
CA ALA A 55 -1.89 1.16 3.46
C ALA A 55 -3.06 1.98 2.92
N ILE A 56 -3.41 1.79 1.65
CA ILE A 56 -4.41 2.59 0.95
C ILE A 56 -5.47 1.72 0.27
N PHE A 57 -6.71 2.21 0.26
CA PHE A 57 -7.74 1.79 -0.67
C PHE A 57 -8.30 3.01 -1.38
N ALA A 58 -8.10 3.13 -2.68
CA ALA A 58 -8.59 4.24 -3.48
C ALA A 58 -9.86 3.81 -4.24
N PRO A 59 -11.07 4.12 -3.76
CA PRO A 59 -12.29 3.70 -4.46
C PRO A 59 -12.42 4.37 -5.83
N GLU A 60 -12.79 3.59 -6.84
CA GLU A 60 -13.03 4.07 -8.22
C GLU A 60 -14.05 5.21 -8.30
N SER A 61 -15.04 5.22 -7.39
CA SER A 61 -16.12 6.21 -7.36
C SER A 61 -15.66 7.62 -6.95
N LYS A 62 -14.39 7.81 -6.57
CA LYS A 62 -13.87 9.08 -6.06
C LYS A 62 -12.74 9.60 -6.95
N THR A 63 -12.77 10.90 -7.22
CA THR A 63 -11.60 11.61 -7.74
C THR A 63 -10.58 11.78 -6.62
N TRP A 64 -9.51 10.98 -6.65
CA TRP A 64 -8.42 11.09 -5.69
C TRP A 64 -7.56 12.33 -5.94
N ARG A 65 -7.20 13.00 -4.86
CA ARG A 65 -6.20 14.07 -4.87
C ARG A 65 -4.93 13.51 -4.26
N TRP A 66 -4.07 12.94 -5.09
CA TRP A 66 -2.86 12.26 -4.64
C TRP A 66 -1.98 13.15 -3.75
N SER A 67 -1.97 14.46 -3.96
CA SER A 67 -1.27 15.44 -3.13
C SER A 67 -1.70 15.46 -1.65
N GLU A 68 -2.88 14.95 -1.30
CA GLU A 68 -3.30 14.80 0.10
C GLU A 68 -2.44 13.75 0.84
N LEU A 69 -1.85 12.81 0.11
CA LEU A 69 -0.95 11.79 0.66
C LEU A 69 0.49 12.30 0.85
N THR A 70 0.86 13.44 0.26
CA THR A 70 2.26 13.94 0.27
C THR A 70 2.79 14.12 1.69
N ASN A 71 1.98 14.58 2.64
CA ASN A 71 2.41 14.75 4.04
C ASN A 71 2.54 13.43 4.80
N LEU A 72 2.08 12.32 4.22
CA LEU A 72 2.16 10.99 4.79
C LEU A 72 3.41 10.25 4.33
N THR A 73 4.12 10.74 3.31
CA THR A 73 5.38 10.15 2.84
C THR A 73 6.56 10.60 3.69
N ASN A 74 7.67 9.88 3.61
CA ASN A 74 8.96 10.27 4.17
C ASN A 74 10.07 9.68 3.29
N ASN A 75 11.34 9.84 3.67
CA ASN A 75 12.47 9.35 2.89
C ASN A 75 12.62 7.81 2.86
N ARG A 76 11.81 7.07 3.62
CA ARG A 76 11.81 5.61 3.69
C ARG A 76 10.39 5.08 3.93
N CYS A 77 9.59 4.99 2.87
CA CYS A 77 8.21 4.55 2.97
C CYS A 77 7.79 3.55 1.89
N ILE A 78 6.79 2.74 2.24
CA ILE A 78 6.01 1.88 1.37
C ILE A 78 4.57 2.38 1.40
N ILE A 79 4.02 2.71 0.24
CA ILE A 79 2.59 2.94 0.06
C ILE A 79 2.06 1.74 -0.71
N MET A 80 1.06 1.01 -0.20
CA MET A 80 0.62 -0.24 -0.81
C MET A 80 -0.89 -0.45 -0.64
N GLY A 81 -1.51 -0.97 -1.68
CA GLY A 81 -2.92 -1.35 -1.67
C GLY A 81 -3.56 -1.22 -3.04
N ASP A 82 -4.88 -1.07 -3.07
CA ASP A 82 -5.66 -0.89 -4.29
C ASP A 82 -5.73 0.60 -4.62
N PHE A 83 -5.15 1.00 -5.76
CA PHE A 83 -5.17 2.37 -6.25
C PHE A 83 -6.35 2.65 -7.20
N ASN A 84 -7.06 1.61 -7.67
CA ASN A 84 -8.01 1.65 -8.79
C ASN A 84 -7.49 2.32 -10.08
N VAL A 85 -6.18 2.53 -10.19
CA VAL A 85 -5.53 3.17 -11.32
C VAL A 85 -4.48 2.22 -11.88
N ASP A 86 -4.69 1.78 -13.12
CA ASP A 86 -3.70 1.06 -13.91
C ASP A 86 -2.82 2.12 -14.60
N ILE A 87 -1.59 2.29 -14.09
CA ILE A 87 -0.68 3.37 -14.49
C ILE A 87 -0.32 3.34 -15.99
N GLU A 88 -0.47 2.19 -16.65
CA GLU A 88 -0.19 2.06 -18.08
C GLU A 88 -1.44 2.22 -18.96
N LYS A 89 -2.64 1.94 -18.42
CA LYS A 89 -3.87 1.82 -19.22
C LYS A 89 -4.88 2.95 -19.03
N ASP A 90 -4.83 3.68 -17.92
CA ASP A 90 -5.89 4.64 -17.57
C ASP A 90 -5.66 6.07 -18.07
N GLY A 91 -4.70 6.28 -18.97
CA GLY A 91 -4.42 7.58 -19.58
C GLY A 91 -4.23 8.68 -18.53
N GLU A 92 -5.05 9.73 -18.58
CA GLU A 92 -4.95 10.90 -17.69
C GLU A 92 -4.95 10.55 -16.19
N LYS A 93 -5.70 9.52 -15.76
CA LYS A 93 -5.68 9.10 -14.35
C LYS A 93 -4.32 8.51 -13.96
N GLY A 94 -3.72 7.73 -14.87
CA GLY A 94 -2.37 7.19 -14.71
C GLY A 94 -1.33 8.32 -14.69
N ASP A 95 -1.42 9.26 -15.64
CA ASP A 95 -0.52 10.41 -15.75
C ASP A 95 -0.54 11.26 -14.47
N GLN A 96 -1.73 11.58 -13.94
CA GLN A 96 -1.88 12.35 -12.69
C GLN A 96 -1.25 11.63 -11.48
N LEU A 97 -1.34 10.30 -11.44
CA LEU A 97 -0.71 9.52 -10.38
C LEU A 97 0.81 9.50 -10.54
N LEU A 98 1.32 9.33 -11.76
CA LEU A 98 2.75 9.36 -12.08
C LEU A 98 3.39 10.72 -11.77
N GLU A 99 2.72 11.83 -12.12
CA GLU A 99 3.18 13.18 -11.78
C GLU A 99 3.33 13.36 -10.26
N TRP A 100 2.37 12.84 -9.49
CA TRP A 100 2.46 12.89 -8.03
C TRP A 100 3.57 11.99 -7.48
N ILE A 101 3.71 10.76 -8.00
CA ILE A 101 4.79 9.82 -7.67
C ILE A 101 6.15 10.50 -7.83
N ASP A 102 6.38 11.14 -8.98
CA ASP A 102 7.62 11.85 -9.30
C ASP A 102 7.85 13.03 -8.35
N SER A 103 6.81 13.81 -8.05
CA SER A 103 6.90 14.95 -7.13
C SER A 103 7.30 14.55 -5.70
N CYS A 104 7.04 13.30 -5.31
CA CYS A 104 7.37 12.74 -4.00
C CYS A 104 8.64 11.87 -4.02
N HIS A 105 9.35 11.78 -5.16
CA HIS A 105 10.49 10.86 -5.35
C HIS A 105 10.16 9.42 -4.97
N LEU A 106 8.94 8.98 -5.28
CA LEU A 106 8.49 7.61 -5.14
C LEU A 106 8.82 6.85 -6.43
N ARG A 107 8.94 5.53 -6.31
CA ARG A 107 9.08 4.60 -7.43
C ARG A 107 7.93 3.60 -7.39
N PRO A 108 7.21 3.39 -8.51
CA PRO A 108 6.22 2.34 -8.58
C PRO A 108 6.89 0.96 -8.57
N VAL A 109 6.32 0.04 -7.80
CA VAL A 109 6.68 -1.37 -7.75
C VAL A 109 5.42 -2.12 -8.15
N VAL A 110 5.37 -2.57 -9.40
CA VAL A 110 4.19 -3.18 -10.03
C VAL A 110 4.44 -4.68 -10.18
N PRO A 111 3.46 -5.56 -9.88
CA PRO A 111 3.65 -6.99 -10.08
C PRO A 111 3.60 -7.37 -11.56
N ASP A 112 4.20 -8.50 -11.92
CA ASP A 112 4.23 -9.00 -13.31
C ASP A 112 2.87 -9.50 -13.83
N SER A 113 1.84 -9.59 -12.98
CA SER A 113 0.52 -10.08 -13.36
C SER A 113 -0.61 -9.19 -12.88
N ASN A 114 -1.74 -9.23 -13.60
CA ASN A 114 -2.94 -8.48 -13.26
C ASN A 114 -3.43 -8.83 -11.85
N THR A 115 -3.82 -7.82 -11.10
CA THR A 115 -4.28 -7.95 -9.72
C THR A 115 -5.79 -8.00 -9.59
N SER A 116 -6.54 -7.38 -10.51
CA SER A 116 -8.00 -7.52 -10.59
C SER A 116 -8.42 -8.64 -11.54
N LEU A 117 -9.15 -9.63 -11.02
CA LEU A 117 -9.72 -10.75 -11.78
C LEU A 117 -10.92 -10.33 -12.64
N ARG A 118 -11.60 -9.22 -12.30
CA ARG A 118 -12.78 -8.73 -13.02
C ARG A 118 -12.42 -7.96 -14.28
N SER A 119 -11.39 -7.13 -14.22
CA SER A 119 -11.07 -6.19 -15.30
C SER A 119 -9.77 -6.49 -16.04
N ASN A 120 -8.99 -7.50 -15.63
CA ASN A 120 -7.65 -7.75 -16.19
C ASN A 120 -6.76 -6.50 -16.14
N ARG A 121 -6.79 -5.81 -15.00
CA ARG A 121 -6.02 -4.58 -14.73
C ARG A 121 -5.07 -4.79 -13.57
N THR A 122 -3.98 -4.04 -13.57
CA THR A 122 -3.02 -4.00 -12.46
C THR A 122 -3.25 -2.72 -11.67
N ILE A 123 -4.15 -2.81 -10.68
CA ILE A 123 -4.60 -1.66 -9.87
C ILE A 123 -4.15 -1.75 -8.41
N ASP A 124 -3.83 -2.96 -7.94
CA ASP A 124 -3.11 -3.18 -6.70
C ASP A 124 -1.59 -3.21 -6.97
N TYR A 125 -0.83 -2.39 -6.24
CA TYR A 125 0.64 -2.36 -6.31
C TYR A 125 1.21 -1.60 -5.11
N ALA A 126 2.52 -1.32 -5.13
CA ALA A 126 3.18 -0.49 -4.14
C ALA A 126 3.93 0.69 -4.78
N LEU A 127 4.13 1.74 -4.00
CA LEU A 127 5.01 2.88 -4.30
C LEU A 127 6.04 2.97 -3.18
N THR A 128 7.31 3.18 -3.51
CA THR A 128 8.39 3.13 -2.53
C THR A 128 9.39 4.25 -2.69
N THR A 129 10.01 4.67 -1.58
CA THR A 129 11.22 5.49 -1.59
C THR A 129 12.13 5.03 -0.47
N GLY A 130 13.44 5.09 -0.70
CA GLY A 130 14.46 4.63 0.26
C GLY A 130 14.40 3.15 0.62
N ILE A 131 13.62 2.32 -0.09
CA ILE A 131 13.40 0.89 0.18
C ILE A 131 13.51 0.10 -1.13
N ASP A 132 14.24 -1.01 -1.08
CA ASP A 132 14.20 -2.02 -2.13
C ASP A 132 13.12 -3.06 -1.79
N LEU A 133 11.97 -2.91 -2.45
CA LEU A 133 10.79 -3.77 -2.30
C LEU A 133 10.60 -4.54 -3.61
N THR A 134 10.39 -5.85 -3.47
CA THR A 134 9.87 -6.70 -4.54
C THR A 134 8.46 -7.12 -4.17
N ILE A 135 7.54 -7.09 -5.13
CA ILE A 135 6.19 -7.63 -4.95
C ILE A 135 5.87 -8.65 -6.03
N GLN A 136 5.00 -9.60 -5.70
CA GLN A 136 4.43 -10.57 -6.63
C GLN A 136 2.96 -10.82 -6.29
N THR A 137 2.19 -11.24 -7.28
CA THR A 137 0.83 -11.75 -7.06
C THR A 137 0.87 -13.14 -6.43
N TYR A 138 -0.05 -13.40 -5.51
CA TYR A 138 -0.30 -14.73 -4.99
C TYR A 138 -1.29 -15.45 -5.92
N GLU A 139 -0.86 -16.57 -6.48
CA GLU A 139 -1.57 -17.27 -7.56
C GLU A 139 -2.54 -18.37 -7.08
N GLU A 140 -2.66 -18.61 -5.77
CA GLU A 140 -3.62 -19.57 -5.26
C GLU A 140 -5.06 -19.03 -5.24
N ILE A 141 -6.02 -19.94 -5.05
CA ILE A 141 -7.45 -19.62 -5.04
C ILE A 141 -7.77 -18.65 -3.90
N THR A 142 -8.35 -17.52 -4.26
CA THR A 142 -8.90 -16.51 -3.35
C THR A 142 -10.41 -16.41 -3.54
N ASN A 143 -11.13 -16.06 -2.48
CA ASN A 143 -12.55 -15.71 -2.56
C ASN A 143 -12.78 -14.23 -2.95
N SER A 144 -11.69 -13.48 -3.11
CA SER A 144 -11.70 -12.09 -3.57
C SER A 144 -11.69 -12.02 -5.10
N ASP A 145 -12.22 -10.94 -5.65
CA ASP A 145 -12.04 -10.54 -7.04
C ASP A 145 -10.67 -9.90 -7.32
N HIS A 146 -9.83 -9.75 -6.28
CA HIS A 146 -8.45 -9.31 -6.37
C HIS A 146 -7.48 -10.40 -5.92
N LYS A 147 -6.34 -10.50 -6.59
CA LYS A 147 -5.22 -11.36 -6.16
C LYS A 147 -4.46 -10.67 -5.02
N PRO A 148 -4.20 -11.38 -3.90
CA PRO A 148 -3.32 -10.85 -2.86
C PRO A 148 -1.92 -10.57 -3.41
N LEU A 149 -1.25 -9.57 -2.84
CA LEU A 149 0.14 -9.26 -3.13
C LEU A 149 1.03 -9.73 -1.98
N ILE A 150 2.18 -10.31 -2.33
CA ILE A 150 3.25 -10.64 -1.40
C ILE A 150 4.40 -9.68 -1.67
N GLY A 151 4.77 -8.88 -0.66
CA GLY A 151 5.92 -7.98 -0.72
C GLY A 151 7.06 -8.45 0.19
N ILE A 152 8.30 -8.31 -0.27
CA ILE A 152 9.51 -8.62 0.48
C ILE A 152 10.46 -7.42 0.38
N PHE A 153 10.90 -6.91 1.52
CA PHE A 153 11.98 -5.94 1.62
C PHE A 153 12.92 -6.36 2.76
N THR A 154 14.16 -5.90 2.70
CA THR A 154 15.17 -6.23 3.71
C THR A 154 15.30 -5.09 4.72
N ASP A 155 15.34 -5.46 6.00
CA ASP A 155 15.83 -4.60 7.06
C ASP A 155 17.35 -4.85 7.21
N ASN A 156 18.16 -3.82 6.99
CA ASN A 156 19.60 -3.99 6.76
C ASN A 156 20.39 -4.53 7.98
N ASP A 157 19.79 -4.62 9.17
CA ASP A 157 20.40 -5.22 10.36
C ASP A 157 19.92 -6.64 10.73
N ALA A 158 19.13 -7.33 9.88
CA ALA A 158 18.73 -8.72 10.16
C ALA A 158 19.90 -9.74 10.14
N LYS A 159 21.14 -9.26 10.00
CA LYS A 159 22.39 -10.01 10.19
C LYS A 159 23.05 -9.64 11.52
N LYS A 160 22.46 -10.04 12.65
CA LYS A 160 23.17 -10.16 13.93
C LYS A 160 22.78 -11.44 14.64
#